data_AF-A0A8J2HU00-F1
#
_entry.id   AF-A0A8J2HU00-F1
#
_cell.length_a   1.000
_cell.length_b   1.000
_cell.length_c   1.000
_cell.angle_alpha   90.00
_cell.angle_beta   90.00
_cell.angle_gamma   90.00
#
_symmetry.space_group_name_H-M   'P 1'
#
loop_
_entity.id
_entity.type
_entity.pdbx_description
1 polymer ?
#
loop_
_entity_poly.entity_id
_entity_poly.type
_entity_poly.pdbx_seq_one_letter_code
_entity_poly.pdbx_strand_id
1 'polypeptide(L)'
;MCSTFCPNYNSIESKPIVVRVGHAKQEFFVHERLLRASSEFFDMALKKEWKEGQEAAVDSSDAKPEHFRGWVKFLYINRVYLREEKADNKSEKKRTSSREIAI
;
A
#
# COMPACT_ATOMS: atom_id res chain seq x y z
N MET A 1 -26.03 23.05 2.38
CA MET A 1 -26.16 22.43 1.04
C MET A 1 -25.07 21.39 0.90
N CYS A 2 -25.38 20.11 1.16
CA CYS A 2 -24.46 19.01 0.96
C CYS A 2 -24.55 18.61 -0.52
N SER A 3 -23.77 19.30 -1.37
CA SER A 3 -23.79 19.08 -2.81
C SER A 3 -22.77 18.02 -3.19
N THR A 4 -23.29 16.83 -3.51
CA THR A 4 -22.75 15.90 -4.53
C THR A 4 -21.25 15.59 -4.48
N PHE A 5 -20.88 14.63 -3.62
CA PHE A 5 -19.76 13.74 -3.96
C PHE A 5 -20.16 12.30 -3.64
N CYS A 6 -20.97 11.71 -4.52
CA CYS A 6 -21.13 10.27 -4.59
C CYS A 6 -20.18 9.80 -5.70
N PRO A 7 -18.89 9.53 -5.42
CA PRO A 7 -18.05 8.90 -6.41
C PRO A 7 -18.64 7.51 -6.66
N ASN A 8 -19.01 7.25 -7.90
CA ASN A 8 -19.28 5.91 -8.37
C ASN A 8 -18.03 5.07 -8.08
N TYR A 9 -18.11 4.24 -7.03
CA TYR A 9 -16.98 3.70 -6.26
C TYR A 9 -16.21 2.60 -7.00
N ASN A 10 -16.70 2.13 -8.14
CA ASN A 10 -16.19 0.95 -8.85
C ASN A 10 -15.80 1.23 -10.31
N SER A 11 -15.09 2.33 -10.59
CA SER A 11 -14.77 2.68 -11.98
C SER A 11 -13.50 1.99 -12.48
N ILE A 12 -13.62 0.69 -12.75
CA ILE A 12 -12.67 -0.11 -13.55
C ILE A 12 -12.57 0.39 -15.01
N GLU A 13 -13.41 1.35 -15.38
CA GLU A 13 -13.41 2.00 -16.69
C GLU A 13 -12.41 3.16 -16.78
N SER A 14 -11.89 3.62 -15.63
CA SER A 14 -10.94 4.74 -15.61
C SER A 14 -9.53 4.30 -16.00
N LYS A 15 -8.72 5.23 -16.51
CA LYS A 15 -7.36 4.93 -16.93
C LYS A 15 -6.54 4.39 -15.75
N PRO A 16 -5.84 3.24 -15.90
CA PRO A 16 -4.91 2.79 -14.89
C PRO A 16 -3.68 3.70 -14.86
N ILE A 17 -3.24 4.04 -13.65
CA ILE A 17 -2.00 4.75 -13.35
C ILE A 17 -1.02 3.82 -12.64
N VAL A 18 0.27 4.16 -12.74
CA VAL A 18 1.35 3.40 -12.11
C VAL A 18 1.68 4.04 -10.76
N VAL A 19 1.65 3.27 -9.69
CA VAL A 19 2.15 3.70 -8.38
C VAL A 19 3.39 2.89 -8.07
N ARG A 20 4.52 3.58 -7.90
CA ARG A 20 5.81 3.00 -7.56
C ARG A 20 6.02 3.13 -6.06
N VAL A 21 6.18 2.01 -5.37
CA VAL A 21 6.22 1.98 -3.91
C VAL A 21 7.52 1.39 -3.39
N GLY A 22 8.09 2.05 -2.38
CA GLY A 22 9.28 1.65 -1.66
C GLY A 22 10.58 1.86 -2.44
N HIS A 23 11.71 1.52 -1.80
CA HIS A 23 13.06 1.68 -2.37
C HIS A 23 13.28 0.88 -3.67
N ALA A 24 12.64 -0.29 -3.79
CA ALA A 24 12.70 -1.12 -4.99
C ALA A 24 11.79 -0.61 -6.13
N LYS A 25 11.06 0.51 -5.92
CA LYS A 25 10.09 1.09 -6.86
C LYS A 25 9.14 0.05 -7.43
N GLN A 26 8.56 -0.78 -6.55
CA GLN A 26 7.63 -1.81 -6.98
C GLN A 26 6.40 -1.16 -7.61
N GLU A 27 6.10 -1.54 -8.85
CA GLU A 27 5.03 -0.93 -9.64
C GLU A 27 3.67 -1.61 -9.36
N PHE A 28 2.66 -0.78 -9.17
CA PHE A 28 1.26 -1.17 -8.99
C PHE A 28 0.39 -0.43 -9.99
N PHE A 29 -0.42 -1.16 -10.75
CA PHE A 29 -1.37 -0.57 -11.70
C PHE A 29 -2.74 -0.46 -11.03
N VAL A 30 -3.20 0.77 -10.83
CA VAL A 30 -4.46 1.04 -10.12
C VAL A 30 -5.25 2.09 -10.89
N HIS A 31 -6.56 2.00 -10.85
CA HIS A 31 -7.45 2.89 -11.60
C HIS A 31 -7.45 4.30 -10.98
N GLU A 32 -7.22 5.34 -11.81
CA GLU A 32 -7.06 6.73 -11.37
C GLU A 32 -8.22 7.20 -10.50
N ARG A 33 -9.46 6.97 -10.97
CA ARG A 33 -10.67 7.44 -10.28
C ARG A 33 -10.82 6.76 -8.91
N LEU A 34 -10.38 5.51 -8.78
CA LEU A 34 -10.40 4.78 -7.50
C LEU A 34 -9.42 5.42 -6.51
N LEU A 35 -8.20 5.74 -6.95
CA LEU A 35 -7.19 6.36 -6.08
C LEU A 35 -7.60 7.76 -5.63
N ARG A 36 -8.06 8.60 -6.56
CA ARG A 36 -8.49 9.98 -6.26
C ARG A 36 -9.70 10.03 -5.33
N ALA A 37 -10.66 9.12 -5.51
CA ALA A 37 -11.82 9.03 -4.62
C ALA A 37 -11.44 8.53 -3.21
N SER A 38 -10.37 7.74 -3.10
CA SER A 38 -9.94 7.16 -1.81
C SER A 38 -9.09 8.08 -0.95
N SER A 39 -8.43 9.08 -1.54
CA SER A 39 -7.46 9.92 -0.84
C SER A 39 -7.30 11.28 -1.50
N GLU A 40 -7.40 12.34 -0.69
CA GLU A 40 -7.12 13.71 -1.11
C GLU A 40 -5.67 13.88 -1.61
N PHE A 41 -4.73 13.10 -1.08
CA PHE A 41 -3.34 13.09 -1.56
C PHE A 41 -3.28 12.71 -3.05
N PHE A 42 -3.92 11.60 -3.43
CA PHE A 42 -3.96 11.17 -4.82
C PHE A 42 -4.82 12.08 -5.69
N ASP A 43 -5.89 12.69 -5.15
CA ASP A 43 -6.65 13.70 -5.89
C ASP A 43 -5.81 14.94 -6.20
N MET A 44 -4.94 15.37 -5.29
CA MET A 44 -4.02 16.48 -5.52
C MET A 44 -2.85 16.10 -6.43
N ALA A 45 -2.19 14.97 -6.17
CA ALA A 45 -1.01 14.52 -6.92
C ALA A 45 -1.33 14.21 -8.39
N LEU A 46 -2.56 13.77 -8.69
CA LEU A 46 -2.98 13.43 -10.05
C LEU A 46 -3.67 14.59 -10.79
N LYS A 47 -3.69 15.80 -10.22
CA LYS A 47 -4.07 16.98 -10.99
C LYS A 47 -3.02 17.25 -12.06
N LYS A 48 -3.46 17.59 -13.28
CA LYS A 48 -2.61 17.85 -14.47
C LYS A 48 -1.55 18.93 -14.28
N GLU A 49 -1.68 19.72 -13.22
CA GLU A 49 -0.73 20.76 -12.79
C GLU A 49 0.55 20.17 -12.18
N TRP A 50 0.52 18.89 -11.79
CA TRP A 50 1.64 18.17 -11.18
C TRP A 50 2.24 17.18 -12.17
N LYS A 51 3.55 16.96 -12.04
CA LYS A 51 4.33 16.09 -12.94
C LYS A 51 3.78 14.67 -12.93
N GLU A 52 3.30 14.22 -11.79
CA GLU A 52 2.68 12.92 -11.53
C GLU A 52 1.35 12.75 -12.28
N GLY A 53 0.56 13.82 -12.42
CA GLY A 53 -0.65 13.84 -13.25
C GLY A 53 -0.36 13.81 -14.75
N GLN A 54 0.82 14.28 -15.18
CA GLN A 54 1.27 14.21 -16.58
C GLN A 54 1.94 12.88 -16.91
N GLU A 55 2.73 12.34 -15.99
CA GLU A 55 3.44 11.07 -16.13
C GLU A 55 2.57 9.85 -15.77
N ALA A 56 1.38 10.08 -15.19
CA ALA A 56 0.49 9.04 -14.66
C ALA A 56 1.23 8.06 -13.72
N ALA A 57 2.21 8.59 -12.98
CA ALA A 57 3.12 7.85 -12.12
C ALA A 57 3.30 8.56 -10.78
N VAL A 58 3.12 7.86 -9.66
CA VAL A 58 3.37 8.39 -8.31
C VAL A 58 4.46 7.56 -7.64
N ASP A 59 5.58 8.19 -7.29
CA ASP A 59 6.67 7.58 -6.52
C ASP A 59 6.41 7.81 -5.01
N SER A 60 6.20 6.73 -4.26
CA SER A 60 6.04 6.75 -2.80
C SER A 60 7.15 5.93 -2.14
N SER A 61 8.21 6.60 -1.67
CA SER A 61 9.33 5.97 -0.96
C SER A 61 8.98 5.49 0.44
N ASP A 62 8.00 6.12 1.07
CA ASP A 62 7.76 5.99 2.51
C ASP A 62 6.85 4.79 2.85
N ALA A 63 6.10 4.30 1.87
CA ALA A 63 5.20 3.17 2.06
C ALA A 63 5.92 1.83 1.78
N LYS A 64 5.62 0.81 2.61
CA LYS A 64 6.02 -0.57 2.32
C LYS A 64 5.11 -1.16 1.24
N PRO A 65 5.64 -1.85 0.21
CA PRO A 65 4.83 -2.44 -0.87
C PRO A 65 3.72 -3.37 -0.38
N GLU A 66 3.93 -4.10 0.73
CA GLU A 66 2.95 -5.02 1.31
C GLU A 66 1.70 -4.31 1.85
N HIS A 67 1.91 -3.19 2.55
CA HIS A 67 0.81 -2.36 3.06
C HIS A 67 0.03 -1.72 1.92
N PHE A 68 0.73 -1.20 0.91
CA PHE A 68 0.09 -0.62 -0.26
C PHE A 68 -0.75 -1.65 -1.01
N ARG A 69 -0.24 -2.88 -1.20
CA ARG A 69 -0.99 -3.98 -1.81
C ARG A 69 -2.26 -4.32 -1.02
N GLY A 70 -2.18 -4.36 0.32
CA GLY A 70 -3.33 -4.60 1.18
C GLY A 70 -4.37 -3.49 1.04
N TRP A 71 -3.92 -2.24 1.05
CA TRP A 71 -4.77 -1.06 0.89
C TRP A 71 -5.46 -1.02 -0.49
N VAL A 72 -4.73 -1.25 -1.58
CA VAL A 72 -5.33 -1.30 -2.93
C VAL A 72 -6.37 -2.40 -3.05
N LYS A 73 -6.11 -3.60 -2.50
CA LYS A 73 -7.11 -4.68 -2.46
C LYS A 73 -8.34 -4.27 -1.68
N PHE A 74 -8.16 -3.58 -0.56
CA PHE A 74 -9.27 -3.02 0.20
C PHE A 74 -10.07 -2.03 -0.64
N LEU A 75 -9.44 -1.14 -1.41
CA LEU A 75 -10.17 -0.22 -2.29
C LEU A 75 -11.05 -0.92 -3.33
N TYR A 76 -10.58 -2.02 -3.93
CA TYR A 76 -11.36 -2.76 -4.93
C TYR A 76 -12.49 -3.61 -4.34
N ILE A 77 -12.29 -4.18 -3.15
CA ILE A 77 -13.23 -5.15 -2.56
C ILE A 77 -14.14 -4.48 -1.53
N ASN A 78 -13.75 -3.31 -1.02
CA ASN A 78 -14.33 -2.61 0.12
C ASN A 78 -14.44 -3.49 1.38
N ARG A 79 -13.52 -4.46 1.53
CA ARG A 79 -13.45 -5.37 2.69
C ARG A 79 -12.00 -5.54 3.12
N VAL A 80 -11.77 -5.46 4.43
CA VAL A 80 -10.47 -5.74 5.04
C VAL A 80 -10.49 -7.16 5.59
N TYR A 81 -9.54 -7.98 5.17
CA TYR A 81 -9.29 -9.28 5.80
C TYR A 81 -8.18 -9.10 6.83
N LEU A 82 -8.55 -9.13 8.10
CA LEU A 82 -7.58 -9.17 9.18
C LEU A 82 -7.03 -10.60 9.27
N ARG A 83 -5.71 -10.74 9.12
CA ARG A 83 -5.03 -12.00 9.40
C ARG A 83 -4.74 -12.01 10.90
N GLU A 84 -5.36 -12.94 11.63
CA GLU A 84 -4.94 -13.24 12.99
C GLU A 84 -3.58 -13.92 12.93
N GLU A 85 -2.56 -13.26 13.47
CA GLU A 85 -1.25 -13.90 13.63
C GLU A 85 -1.37 -14.89 14.79
N LYS A 86 -1.26 -16.17 14.48
CA LYS A 86 -1.07 -17.16 15.53
C LYS A 86 0.29 -16.89 16.16
N ALA A 87 0.29 -16.66 17.47
CA ALA A 87 1.51 -16.47 18.24
C ALA A 87 2.40 -17.71 18.11
N ASP A 88 3.37 -17.66 17.20
CA ASP A 88 4.40 -18.67 17.08
C ASP A 88 5.36 -18.56 18.27
N ASN A 89 5.18 -19.45 19.23
CA ASN A 89 6.08 -19.64 20.37
C ASN A 89 7.40 -20.31 19.93
N LYS A 90 8.34 -19.58 19.32
CA LYS A 90 9.66 -20.15 18.99
C LYS A 90 10.84 -19.58 19.76
N SER A 91 11.21 -20.38 20.77
CA SER A 91 12.55 -20.83 21.14
C SER A 91 13.54 -19.83 21.72
N GLU A 92 13.64 -19.88 23.05
CA GLU A 92 14.81 -19.51 23.83
C GLU A 92 16.02 -20.38 23.42
N LYS A 93 16.94 -19.81 22.64
CA LYS A 93 18.26 -20.42 22.40
C LYS A 93 19.26 -19.79 23.37
N LYS A 94 19.28 -20.25 24.63
CA LYS A 94 20.42 -19.95 25.52
C LYS A 94 21.61 -20.76 25.04
N ARG A 95 22.52 -20.06 24.36
CA ARG A 95 23.89 -20.52 24.10
C ARG A 95 24.59 -20.64 25.44
N THR A 96 24.74 -21.84 25.97
CA THR A 96 25.75 -22.16 26.98
C THR A 96 26.66 -23.24 26.40
N SER A 97 27.67 -22.78 25.66
CA SER A 97 28.82 -23.58 25.24
C SER A 97 30.07 -22.74 25.47
N SER A 98 30.60 -22.84 26.69
CA SER A 98 31.91 -22.35 27.16
C SER A 98 31.93 -22.61 28.68
N ARG A 99 32.80 -23.42 29.28
CA ARG A 99 34.08 -24.04 28.89
C ARG A 99 34.25 -25.35 29.70
N GLU A 100 34.82 -26.40 29.10
CA GLU A 100 35.62 -27.37 29.85
C GLU A 100 36.82 -26.63 30.47
N ILE A 101 37.17 -26.91 31.73
CA ILE A 101 38.52 -27.39 32.12
C ILE A 101 38.35 -28.24 33.39
N ALA A 102 38.78 -29.50 33.31
CA ALA A 102 38.94 -30.43 34.42
C ALA A 102 40.22 -30.13 35.20
N ILE A 103 40.16 -30.22 36.54
CA ILE A 103 41.17 -30.87 37.39
C ILE A 103 40.40 -31.56 38.52
#